data_AF-A0A2T0BB05-F1
#
_entry.id   AF-A0A2T0BB05-F1
#
_cell.length_a   1.000
_cell.length_b   1.000
_cell.length_c   1.000
_cell.angle_alpha   90.00
_cell.angle_beta   90.00
_cell.angle_gamma   90.00
#
_symmetry.space_group_name_H-M   'P 1'
#
loop_
_entity.id
_entity.type
_entity.pdbx_description
1 polymer ?
#
loop_
_entity_poly.entity_id
_entity_poly.type
_entity_poly.pdbx_seq_one_letter_code
_entity_poly.pdbx_strand_id
1 'polypeptide(L)'
;MIDDLKLAISEKNLEKARRILKTQLLEREYPPELLKDTIDLASSYDVFEIHNEEKFLPNPKEWTKEYLDKLKADLDGNFSKERFMRTYYVARTIEKLGDSNNKKISICFDKQYKDFFKSAKIEAVVVSVAAVGICLWLYSKHKNS
;
A
#
# COMPACT_ATOMS: atom_id res chain seq x y z
N MET A 1 -2.73 15.78 8.28
CA MET A 1 -2.40 14.96 7.10
C MET A 1 -2.94 15.51 5.79
N ILE A 2 -4.22 15.28 5.43
CA ILE A 2 -4.73 15.72 4.12
C ILE A 2 -4.65 17.24 3.98
N ASP A 3 -4.95 18.00 5.03
CA ASP A 3 -4.86 19.46 4.98
C ASP A 3 -3.41 19.94 4.82
N ASP A 4 -2.45 19.29 5.50
CA ASP A 4 -1.03 19.59 5.34
C ASP A 4 -0.54 19.28 3.91
N LEU A 5 -1.02 18.17 3.34
CA LEU A 5 -0.72 17.77 1.97
C LEU A 5 -1.32 18.78 0.96
N LYS A 6 -2.58 19.17 1.14
CA LYS A 6 -3.24 20.22 0.33
C LYS A 6 -2.47 21.54 0.43
N LEU A 7 -2.04 21.93 1.62
CA LEU A 7 -1.26 23.14 1.82
C LEU A 7 0.07 23.06 1.05
N ALA A 8 0.83 21.97 1.21
CA ALA A 8 2.08 21.78 0.48
C ALA A 8 1.89 21.79 -1.05
N ILE A 9 0.81 21.17 -1.54
CA ILE A 9 0.43 21.20 -2.96
C ILE A 9 0.09 22.62 -3.41
N SER A 10 -0.67 23.38 -2.61
CA SER A 10 -1.04 24.76 -2.93
C SER A 10 0.17 25.71 -2.98
N GLU A 11 1.19 25.42 -2.15
CA GLU A 11 2.49 26.10 -2.15
C GLU A 11 3.39 25.66 -3.32
N LYS A 12 2.93 24.71 -4.15
CA LYS A 12 3.72 24.04 -5.20
C LYS A 12 5.00 23.39 -4.66
N ASN A 13 5.01 23.04 -3.38
CA ASN A 13 6.15 22.44 -2.72
C ASN A 13 6.02 20.91 -2.73
N LEU A 14 6.40 20.31 -3.86
CA LEU A 14 6.32 18.87 -4.06
C LEU A 14 7.21 18.10 -3.07
N GLU A 15 8.39 18.64 -2.72
CA GLU A 15 9.27 18.01 -1.75
C GLU A 15 8.60 17.89 -0.36
N LYS A 16 7.93 18.96 0.08
CA LYS A 16 7.14 18.97 1.31
C LYS A 16 5.96 18.00 1.22
N ALA A 17 5.26 17.94 0.08
CA ALA A 17 4.18 16.97 -0.13
C ALA A 17 4.69 15.52 0.00
N ARG A 18 5.80 15.17 -0.65
CA ARG A 18 6.43 13.84 -0.57
C ARG A 18 6.90 13.52 0.84
N ARG A 19 7.43 14.50 1.57
CA ARG A 19 7.81 14.36 2.98
C ARG A 19 6.61 14.06 3.87
N ILE A 20 5.50 14.77 3.68
CA ILE A 20 4.24 14.51 4.41
C ILE A 20 3.76 13.09 4.14
N LEU A 21 3.76 12.63 2.89
CA LEU A 21 3.40 11.25 2.55
C LEU A 21 4.34 10.24 3.23
N LYS A 22 5.67 10.44 3.17
CA LYS A 22 6.61 9.53 3.84
C LYS A 22 6.40 9.48 5.36
N THR A 23 6.41 10.63 6.03
CA THR A 23 6.35 10.67 7.49
C THR A 23 4.96 10.30 8.00
N GLN A 24 3.90 10.89 7.45
CA GLN A 24 2.57 10.68 8.01
C GLN A 24 2.01 9.34 7.59
N LEU A 25 2.07 8.95 6.31
CA LEU A 25 1.46 7.70 5.85
C LEU A 25 2.34 6.46 6.08
N LEU A 26 3.68 6.51 6.00
CA LEU A 26 4.48 5.28 6.20
C LEU A 26 4.66 4.89 7.66
N GLU A 27 4.47 5.82 8.61
CA GLU A 27 4.69 5.56 10.04
C GLU A 27 3.44 5.04 10.76
N ARG A 28 2.25 5.18 10.17
CA ARG A 28 0.97 4.85 10.83
C ARG A 28 0.01 4.16 9.87
N GLU A 29 -0.87 3.32 10.40
CA GLU A 29 -1.95 2.71 9.64
C GLU A 29 -3.11 3.71 9.55
N TYR A 30 -3.64 3.88 8.33
CA TYR A 30 -4.80 4.74 8.08
C TYR A 30 -5.98 3.93 7.57
N PRO A 31 -7.21 4.42 7.79
CA PRO A 31 -8.40 3.88 7.14
C PRO A 31 -8.19 3.82 5.62
N PRO A 32 -8.60 2.72 4.94
CA PRO A 32 -8.36 2.55 3.51
C PRO A 32 -8.93 3.67 2.64
N GLU A 33 -10.08 4.23 3.02
CA GLU A 33 -10.70 5.36 2.31
C GLU A 33 -9.81 6.60 2.37
N LEU A 34 -9.28 6.92 3.56
CA LEU A 34 -8.37 8.05 3.73
C LEU A 34 -7.06 7.85 2.97
N LEU A 35 -6.52 6.62 2.98
CA LEU A 35 -5.34 6.27 2.19
C LEU A 35 -5.61 6.50 0.70
N LYS A 36 -6.73 5.96 0.19
CA LYS A 36 -7.13 6.12 -1.21
C LYS A 36 -7.25 7.60 -1.60
N ASP A 37 -8.00 8.38 -0.83
CA ASP A 37 -8.22 9.81 -1.12
C ASP A 37 -6.91 10.60 -1.11
N THR A 38 -6.00 10.26 -0.20
CA THR A 38 -4.68 10.89 -0.13
C THR A 38 -3.82 10.56 -1.35
N ILE A 39 -3.84 9.30 -1.78
CA ILE A 39 -3.10 8.84 -2.96
C ILE A 39 -3.68 9.43 -4.25
N ASP A 40 -5.00 9.49 -4.38
CA ASP A 40 -5.69 10.07 -5.53
C ASP A 40 -5.42 11.59 -5.62
N LEU A 41 -5.45 12.29 -4.48
CA LEU A 41 -5.05 13.68 -4.41
C LEU A 41 -3.60 13.87 -4.85
N ALA A 42 -2.64 13.15 -4.26
CA ALA A 42 -1.24 13.25 -4.62
C ALA A 42 -0.98 12.93 -6.11
N SER A 43 -1.71 11.96 -6.66
CA SER A 43 -1.63 11.60 -8.09
C SER A 43 -2.15 12.72 -9.00
N SER A 44 -3.22 13.42 -8.60
CA SER A 44 -3.84 14.49 -9.39
C SER A 44 -2.99 15.76 -9.50
N TYR A 45 -1.97 15.89 -8.65
CA TYR A 45 -1.07 17.04 -8.58
C TYR A 45 0.39 16.66 -8.86
N ASP A 46 0.62 15.55 -9.57
CA ASP A 46 1.95 15.11 -10.02
C ASP A 46 3.00 15.02 -8.88
N VAL A 47 2.55 14.69 -7.66
CA VAL A 47 3.46 14.52 -6.51
C VAL A 47 4.35 13.29 -6.72
N PHE A 48 3.82 12.27 -7.38
CA PHE A 48 4.53 11.03 -7.70
C PHE A 48 5.32 11.14 -9.00
N GLU A 49 6.51 10.56 -8.99
CA GLU A 49 7.36 10.43 -10.16
C GLU A 49 6.97 9.18 -10.98
N ILE A 50 7.40 9.15 -12.24
CA ILE A 50 7.30 7.95 -13.07
C ILE A 50 8.15 6.85 -12.43
N HIS A 51 7.59 5.64 -12.31
CA HIS A 51 8.29 4.49 -11.79
C HIS A 51 9.45 4.06 -12.70
N ASN A 52 10.58 3.69 -12.10
CA ASN A 52 11.79 3.26 -12.80
C ASN A 52 11.81 1.77 -13.20
N GLU A 53 10.65 1.12 -13.25
CA GLU A 53 10.49 -0.30 -13.60
C GLU A 53 11.22 -1.28 -12.67
N GLU A 54 11.51 -0.86 -11.44
CA GLU A 54 12.08 -1.75 -10.43
C GLU A 54 11.18 -2.96 -10.15
N LYS A 55 11.80 -4.13 -9.96
CA LYS A 55 11.11 -5.35 -9.54
C LYS A 55 11.15 -5.47 -8.01
N PHE A 56 9.98 -5.64 -7.41
CA PHE A 56 9.85 -5.86 -5.97
C PHE A 56 9.88 -7.35 -5.61
N LEU A 57 10.35 -7.69 -4.39
CA LEU A 57 10.34 -9.06 -3.88
C LEU A 57 8.92 -9.56 -3.69
N PRO A 58 8.44 -10.57 -4.42
CA PRO A 58 7.02 -10.92 -4.44
C PRO A 58 6.55 -11.58 -3.14
N ASN A 59 7.44 -12.24 -2.40
CA ASN A 59 7.10 -13.14 -1.31
C ASN A 59 7.08 -12.41 0.06
N PRO A 60 5.91 -12.34 0.74
CA PRO A 60 5.82 -11.72 2.07
C PRO A 60 6.70 -12.36 3.15
N LYS A 61 7.09 -13.64 2.99
CA LYS A 61 7.98 -14.32 3.93
C LYS A 61 9.42 -13.80 3.90
N GLU A 62 9.79 -13.15 2.80
CA GLU A 62 11.12 -12.55 2.61
C GLU A 62 11.14 -11.07 3.01
N TRP A 63 10.01 -10.52 3.46
CA TRP A 63 9.94 -9.13 3.91
C TRP A 63 10.46 -9.01 5.33
N THR A 64 11.69 -8.53 5.44
CA THR A 64 12.34 -8.23 6.72
C THR A 64 12.34 -6.74 7.01
N LYS A 65 12.74 -6.35 8.23
CA LYS A 65 12.95 -4.95 8.57
C LYS A 65 14.01 -4.30 7.68
N GLU A 66 15.09 -5.03 7.36
CA GLU A 66 16.13 -4.55 6.44
C GLU A 66 15.56 -4.31 5.03
N TYR A 67 14.65 -5.17 4.55
CA TYR A 67 13.99 -4.96 3.28
C TYR A 67 13.10 -3.70 3.30
N LEU A 68 12.35 -3.48 4.38
CA LEU A 68 11.57 -2.25 4.55
C LEU A 68 12.44 -1.00 4.60
N ASP A 69 13.56 -1.04 5.31
CA ASP A 69 14.48 0.10 5.41
C ASP A 69 15.10 0.43 4.06
N LYS A 70 15.44 -0.59 3.25
CA LYS A 70 15.85 -0.39 1.85
C LYS A 70 14.76 0.29 1.03
N LEU A 71 13.52 -0.22 1.09
CA LEU A 71 12.38 0.38 0.37
C LEU A 71 12.13 1.83 0.78
N LYS A 72 12.35 2.19 2.05
CA LYS A 72 12.24 3.58 2.52
C LYS A 72 13.34 4.47 1.95
N ALA A 73 14.58 3.99 1.91
CA ALA A 73 15.70 4.74 1.32
C ALA A 73 15.51 4.94 -0.19
N ASP A 74 15.01 3.92 -0.89
CA ASP A 74 14.79 3.98 -2.34
C ASP A 74 13.73 5.02 -2.75
N LEU A 75 12.81 5.41 -1.83
CA LEU A 75 11.86 6.49 -2.08
C LEU A 75 12.51 7.87 -2.27
N ASP A 76 13.72 8.08 -1.76
CA ASP A 76 14.45 9.35 -1.95
C ASP A 76 15.05 9.47 -3.36
N GLY A 77 15.34 8.34 -4.02
CA GLY A 77 15.86 8.31 -5.39
C GLY A 77 14.78 8.30 -6.47
N ASN A 78 13.62 7.69 -6.20
CA ASN A 78 12.45 7.77 -7.06
C ASN A 78 11.17 7.67 -6.23
N PHE A 79 10.45 8.79 -6.11
CA PHE A 79 9.21 8.86 -5.34
C PHE A 79 7.99 8.52 -6.20
N SER A 80 7.96 7.30 -6.74
CA SER A 80 6.83 6.80 -7.52
C SER A 80 5.71 6.26 -6.63
N LYS A 81 4.49 6.27 -7.17
CA LYS A 81 3.29 5.74 -6.50
C LYS A 81 3.48 4.25 -6.19
N GLU A 82 4.06 3.51 -7.12
CA GLU A 82 4.40 2.10 -7.07
C GLU A 82 5.28 1.78 -5.86
N ARG A 83 6.42 2.49 -5.74
CA ARG A 83 7.34 2.35 -4.61
C ARG A 83 6.68 2.73 -3.31
N PHE A 84 5.98 3.85 -3.28
CA PHE A 84 5.30 4.32 -2.07
C PHE A 84 4.29 3.28 -1.54
N MET A 85 3.42 2.78 -2.41
CA MET A 85 2.41 1.78 -2.05
C MET A 85 3.06 0.47 -1.62
N ARG A 86 4.15 0.06 -2.26
CA ARG A 86 4.89 -1.13 -1.87
C ARG A 86 5.48 -0.98 -0.46
N THR A 87 6.16 0.13 -0.20
CA THR A 87 6.76 0.43 1.11
C THR A 87 5.69 0.48 2.20
N TYR A 88 4.56 1.15 1.94
CA TYR A 88 3.43 1.18 2.88
C TYR A 88 2.93 -0.22 3.21
N TYR A 89 2.69 -1.06 2.20
CA TYR A 89 2.17 -2.41 2.40
C TYR A 89 3.13 -3.31 3.18
N VAL A 90 4.42 -3.26 2.84
CA VAL A 90 5.46 -4.01 3.56
C VAL A 90 5.53 -3.56 5.01
N ALA A 91 5.47 -2.25 5.28
CA ALA A 91 5.47 -1.72 6.65
C ALA A 91 4.30 -2.27 7.48
N ARG A 92 3.07 -2.17 6.95
CA ARG A 92 1.87 -2.68 7.65
C ARG A 92 1.90 -4.19 7.83
N THR A 93 2.47 -4.94 6.88
CA THR A 93 2.59 -6.39 6.99
C THR A 93 3.58 -6.80 8.09
N ILE A 94 4.74 -6.14 8.14
CA ILE A 94 5.76 -6.40 9.16
C ILE A 94 5.24 -6.06 10.56
N GLU A 95 4.55 -4.93 10.74
CA GLU A 95 3.93 -4.57 12.02
C GLU A 95 2.91 -5.62 12.48
N LYS A 96 2.00 -6.04 11.59
CA LYS A 96 1.01 -7.08 11.90
C LYS A 96 1.68 -8.42 12.25
N LEU A 97 2.78 -8.78 11.60
CA LEU A 97 3.55 -9.99 11.92
C LEU A 97 4.29 -9.87 13.27
N GLY A 98 4.83 -8.69 13.59
CA GLY A 98 5.48 -8.41 14.87
C GLY A 98 4.53 -8.46 16.07
N ASP A 99 3.30 -8.00 15.88
CA ASP A 99 2.24 -8.05 16.91
C ASP A 99 1.67 -9.47 17.11
N SER A 100 1.92 -10.40 16.17
CA SER A 100 1.26 -11.71 16.12
C SER A 100 2.15 -12.91 16.46
N ASN A 101 2.98 -12.77 17.49
CA ASN A 101 3.55 -13.89 18.25
C ASN A 101 2.50 -14.88 18.83
N ASN A 102 1.21 -14.82 18.43
CA ASN A 102 0.21 -15.78 18.89
C ASN A 102 -1.00 -16.08 17.97
N LYS A 103 -0.98 -15.75 16.67
CA LYS A 103 -2.02 -16.28 15.76
C LYS A 103 -1.57 -16.24 14.33
N LYS A 104 -1.71 -17.39 13.65
CA LYS A 104 -1.52 -17.61 12.22
C LYS A 104 -2.29 -16.54 11.43
N ILE A 105 -1.64 -15.41 11.15
CA ILE A 105 -2.25 -14.34 10.36
C ILE A 105 -2.35 -14.87 8.92
N SER A 106 -3.58 -15.19 8.53
CA SER A 106 -3.96 -15.18 7.13
C SER A 106 -3.71 -13.77 6.62
N ILE A 107 -2.57 -13.55 5.93
CA ILE A 107 -2.34 -12.35 5.14
C ILE A 107 -3.32 -12.46 3.97
N CYS A 108 -4.56 -12.05 4.21
CA CYS A 108 -5.47 -11.75 3.14
C CYS A 108 -4.82 -10.57 2.43
N PHE A 109 -4.24 -10.83 1.25
CA PHE A 109 -4.05 -9.81 0.24
C PHE A 109 -5.43 -9.20 0.05
N ASP A 110 -5.73 -8.15 0.80
CA ASP A 110 -7.06 -7.58 0.80
C ASP A 110 -7.36 -7.25 -0.66
N LYS A 111 -8.52 -7.71 -1.14
CA LYS A 111 -9.01 -7.43 -2.50
C LYS A 111 -8.84 -5.94 -2.83
N GLN A 112 -8.96 -5.11 -1.80
CA GLN A 112 -8.75 -3.67 -1.83
C GLN A 112 -7.39 -3.23 -2.41
N TYR A 113 -6.27 -3.87 -2.05
CA TYR A 113 -4.95 -3.50 -2.58
C TYR A 113 -4.65 -4.11 -3.95
N LYS A 114 -5.28 -5.25 -4.26
CA LYS A 114 -5.06 -5.98 -5.51
C LYS A 114 -5.43 -5.14 -6.73
N ASP A 115 -6.47 -4.33 -6.62
CA ASP A 115 -6.90 -3.42 -7.69
C ASP A 115 -5.97 -2.21 -7.83
N PHE A 116 -5.39 -1.71 -6.73
CA PHE A 116 -4.37 -0.66 -6.78
C PHE A 116 -3.07 -1.13 -7.44
N PHE A 117 -2.57 -2.32 -7.09
CA PHE A 117 -1.36 -2.88 -7.72
C PHE A 117 -1.58 -3.23 -9.20
N LYS A 118 -2.79 -3.67 -9.59
CA LYS A 118 -3.19 -3.81 -10.99
C LYS A 118 -3.15 -2.49 -11.75
N SER A 119 -3.65 -1.40 -11.14
CA SER A 119 -3.63 -0.07 -11.75
C SER A 119 -2.21 0.50 -11.93
N ALA A 120 -1.28 0.10 -11.06
CA ALA A 120 0.12 0.54 -11.06
C ALA A 120 1.05 -0.32 -11.95
N LYS A 121 0.49 -1.23 -12.78
CA LYS A 121 1.24 -2.25 -13.55
C LYS A 121 2.27 -3.04 -12.72
N ILE A 122 2.05 -3.17 -11.42
CA ILE A 122 2.90 -4.00 -10.58
C ILE A 122 2.42 -5.43 -10.82
N GLU A 123 3.23 -6.21 -11.54
CA GLU A 123 3.02 -7.65 -11.72
C GLU A 123 3.11 -8.37 -10.37
N ALA A 124 2.02 -8.31 -9.60
CA ALA A 124 1.86 -9.13 -8.42
C ALA A 124 1.59 -10.55 -8.91
N VAL A 125 2.63 -11.41 -8.88
CA VAL A 125 2.42 -12.86 -8.93
C VAL A 125 1.60 -13.22 -7.71
N VAL A 126 0.30 -13.45 -7.94
CA VAL A 126 -0.64 -13.89 -6.92
C VAL A 126 -0.24 -15.30 -6.53
N VAL A 127 0.46 -15.45 -5.42
CA VAL A 127 0.58 -16.75 -4.76
C VAL A 127 -0.79 -17.03 -4.14
N SER A 128 -1.63 -17.73 -4.88
CA SER A 128 -2.83 -18.38 -4.35
C SER A 128 -2.38 -19.45 -3.37
N VAL A 129 -2.11 -19.04 -2.12
CA VAL A 129 -2.03 -20.00 -1.02
C VAL A 129 -3.43 -20.54 -0.86
N ALA A 130 -3.68 -21.74 -1.37
CA ALA A 130 -4.88 -22.50 -1.13
C ALA A 130 -5.02 -22.71 0.37
N ALA A 131 -5.75 -21.83 1.04
CA ALA A 131 -6.27 -22.06 2.38
C ALA A 131 -7.71 -22.53 2.22
N VAL A 132 -7.88 -23.85 2.17
CA VAL A 132 -9.15 -24.52 2.42
C VAL A 132 -9.69 -24.01 3.75
N GLY A 133 -10.86 -23.36 3.74
CA GLY A 133 -11.47 -22.84 4.97
C GLY A 133 -12.57 -21.80 4.75
N ILE A 134 -13.67 -22.25 4.13
CA ILE A 134 -15.07 -21.84 4.36
C ILE A 134 -15.29 -20.48 5.06
N CYS A 135 -15.78 -19.50 4.30
CA CYS A 135 -16.67 -18.45 4.84
C CYS A 135 -17.82 -18.20 3.85
N LEU A 136 -18.91 -18.90 4.16
CA LEU A 136 -20.30 -18.46 4.10
C LEU A 136 -20.86 -18.04 2.73
N TRP A 137 -21.50 -19.04 2.12
CA TRP A 137 -22.86 -18.91 1.58
C TRP A 137 -23.68 -18.05 2.53
N LEU A 138 -24.03 -16.84 2.12
CA LEU A 138 -25.30 -16.20 2.40
C LEU A 138 -25.41 -14.92 1.57
N TYR A 139 -26.53 -14.83 0.85
CA TYR A 139 -27.11 -13.62 0.27
C TYR A 139 -26.74 -13.22 -1.18
N SER A 140 -27.30 -13.96 -2.14
CA SER A 140 -28.11 -13.32 -3.19
C SER A 140 -29.48 -14.03 -3.24
N LYS A 141 -30.45 -13.48 -2.51
CA LYS A 141 -31.43 -12.52 -3.03
C LYS A 141 -32.46 -13.21 -3.93
N HIS A 142 -33.57 -13.57 -3.29
CA HIS A 142 -34.92 -13.22 -3.73
C HIS A 142 -34.94 -12.29 -4.96
N LYS A 143 -34.95 -12.87 -6.16
CA LYS A 143 -35.59 -12.29 -7.35
C LYS A 143 -35.65 -13.33 -8.47
N ASN A 144 -36.89 -13.70 -8.81
CA ASN A 144 -37.36 -14.43 -10.00
C ASN A 144 -36.95 -15.92 -9.99
N SER A 145 -37.84 -16.91 -9.96
CA SER A 145 -39.21 -17.03 -10.47
C SER A 145 -40.00 -18.07 -9.68
#